data_AF-A0A022R0C0-F1
#
_entry.id   AF-A0A022R0C0-F1
#
_cell.length_a   1.000
_cell.length_b   1.000
_cell.length_c   1.000
_cell.angle_alpha   90.00
_cell.angle_beta   90.00
_cell.angle_gamma   90.00
#
_symmetry.space_group_name_H-M   'P 1'
#
loop_
_entity.id
_entity.type
_entity.pdbx_description
1 polymer ?
#
loop_
_entity_poly.entity_id
_entity_poly.type
_entity_poly.pdbx_seq_one_letter_code
_entity_poly.pdbx_strand_id
1 'polypeptide(L)'
;MIHMDINGFSCNCLFGLGVPELVVIAGVAVILFGPKQLPEVGRSIGKTVKSFQQAAKEFETELKKDPEPSGEEPKITTASEEKQQEDARVSSTKESS
;
A
#
# COMPACT_ATOMS: atom_id res chain seq x y z
N MET A 1 -13.50 34.10 24.89
CA MET A 1 -14.26 34.73 23.78
C MET A 1 -13.41 34.61 22.52
N ILE A 2 -13.09 33.37 22.14
CA ILE A 2 -13.63 32.66 20.97
C ILE A 2 -13.54 33.51 19.71
N HIS A 3 -12.37 33.50 19.09
CA HIS A 3 -12.24 33.77 17.67
C HIS A 3 -11.09 32.90 17.13
N MET A 4 -11.33 31.58 17.14
CA MET A 4 -10.46 30.64 16.45
C MET A 4 -10.88 30.70 14.99
N ASP A 5 -10.04 31.34 14.18
CA ASP A 5 -10.16 31.44 12.74
C ASP A 5 -10.27 30.02 12.14
N ILE A 6 -11.49 29.63 11.78
CA ILE A 6 -11.83 28.39 11.06
C ILE A 6 -12.36 28.83 9.70
N ASN A 7 -11.55 29.50 8.88
CA ASN A 7 -11.93 29.82 7.49
C ASN A 7 -10.76 29.75 6.50
N GLY A 8 -9.77 28.88 6.76
CA GLY A 8 -8.64 28.62 5.87
C GLY A 8 -8.82 27.52 4.81
N PHE A 9 -10.04 27.02 4.57
CA PHE A 9 -10.28 25.84 3.71
C PHE A 9 -10.91 26.12 2.33
N SER A 10 -11.12 27.39 1.98
CA SER A 10 -11.74 27.79 0.71
C SER A 10 -10.72 27.90 -0.43
N CYS A 11 -10.22 26.78 -0.92
CA CYS A 11 -9.79 26.68 -2.32
C CYS A 11 -10.81 25.81 -3.05
N ASN A 12 -11.76 26.49 -3.70
CA ASN A 12 -12.80 25.88 -4.55
C ASN A 12 -12.15 25.53 -5.89
N CYS A 13 -11.52 24.35 -5.98
CA CYS A 13 -10.92 23.92 -7.23
C CYS A 13 -11.80 22.84 -7.87
N LEU A 14 -12.67 23.34 -8.76
CA LEU A 14 -13.23 22.73 -9.98
C LEU A 14 -14.66 22.17 -9.94
N PHE A 15 -15.24 21.80 -8.78
CA PHE A 15 -16.58 21.18 -8.76
C PHE A 15 -17.43 21.49 -7.50
N GLY A 16 -17.15 22.58 -6.77
CA GLY A 16 -17.80 22.83 -5.46
C GLY A 16 -17.35 21.86 -4.35
N LEU A 17 -16.62 20.80 -4.70
CA LEU A 17 -15.92 19.89 -3.82
C LEU A 17 -14.67 20.55 -3.24
N GLY A 18 -14.88 21.30 -2.16
CA GLY A 18 -13.80 21.69 -1.26
C GLY A 18 -13.34 20.51 -0.39
N VAL A 19 -12.23 20.69 0.31
CA VAL A 19 -11.84 19.75 1.36
C VAL A 19 -12.93 19.48 2.40
N PRO A 20 -13.76 20.45 2.86
CA PRO A 20 -14.89 20.12 3.74
C PRO A 20 -15.87 19.10 3.14
N GLU A 21 -16.23 19.20 1.86
CA GLU A 21 -17.09 18.22 1.16
C GLU A 21 -16.42 16.85 1.08
N LEU A 22 -15.11 16.82 0.74
CA LEU A 22 -14.34 15.57 0.70
C LEU A 22 -14.29 14.88 2.07
N VAL A 23 -14.18 15.65 3.16
CA VAL A 23 -14.21 15.14 4.53
C VAL A 23 -15.58 14.55 4.88
N VAL A 24 -16.69 15.14 4.42
CA VAL A 24 -18.04 14.58 4.62
C VAL A 24 -18.18 13.24 3.91
N ILE A 25 -17.79 13.15 2.64
CA ILE A 25 -17.84 11.89 1.86
C ILE A 25 -16.95 10.83 2.50
N ALA A 26 -15.72 11.20 2.89
CA ALA A 26 -14.82 10.31 3.62
C ALA A 26 -15.43 9.85 4.96
N GLY A 27 -16.14 10.73 5.67
CA GLY A 27 -16.85 10.40 6.90
C GLY A 27 -17.94 9.33 6.69
N VAL A 28 -18.76 9.46 5.65
CA VAL A 28 -19.77 8.43 5.30
C VAL A 28 -19.09 7.10 4.95
N ALA A 29 -18.01 7.14 4.18
CA ALA A 29 -17.23 5.95 3.87
C ALA A 29 -16.63 5.30 5.13
N VAL A 30 -16.14 6.10 6.09
CA VAL A 30 -15.64 5.61 7.38
C VAL A 30 -16.74 4.99 8.23
N ILE A 31 -17.98 5.44 8.15
CA ILE A 31 -19.11 4.80 8.87
C ILE A 31 -19.42 3.43 8.25
N LEU A 32 -19.40 3.32 6.92
CA LEU A 32 -19.69 2.06 6.22
C LEU A 32 -18.56 1.04 6.36
N PHE A 33 -17.31 1.47 6.18
CA PHE A 33 -16.15 0.59 6.18
C PHE A 33 -15.44 0.50 7.53
N GLY A 34 -15.58 1.50 8.40
CA GLY A 34 -14.90 1.61 9.68
C GLY A 34 -13.54 2.34 9.57
N PRO A 35 -13.16 3.14 10.60
CA PRO A 35 -11.91 3.93 10.58
C PRO A 35 -10.64 3.09 10.59
N LYS A 36 -10.74 1.81 11.00
CA LYS A 36 -9.63 0.85 10.93
C LYS A 36 -9.41 0.25 9.55
N GLN A 37 -10.45 0.16 8.72
CA GLN A 37 -10.35 -0.47 7.40
C GLN A 37 -9.71 0.44 6.36
N LEU A 38 -9.94 1.77 6.43
CA LEU A 38 -9.31 2.73 5.53
C LEU A 38 -7.76 2.65 5.52
N PRO A 39 -7.06 2.70 6.67
CA PRO A 39 -5.60 2.57 6.67
C PRO A 39 -5.13 1.17 6.27
N GLU A 40 -5.91 0.12 6.55
CA GLU A 40 -5.55 -1.26 6.19
C GLU A 40 -5.60 -1.48 4.67
N VAL A 41 -6.68 -1.02 4.04
CA VAL A 41 -6.83 -1.02 2.57
C VAL A 41 -5.78 -0.13 1.92
N GLY A 42 -5.53 1.06 2.49
CA GLY A 42 -4.49 1.97 2.00
C GLY A 42 -3.08 1.37 2.07
N ARG A 43 -2.74 0.64 3.14
CA ARG A 43 -1.46 -0.07 3.24
C ARG A 43 -1.33 -1.17 2.19
N SER A 44 -2.40 -1.92 1.93
CA SER A 44 -2.42 -2.99 0.94
C SER A 44 -2.26 -2.45 -0.48
N ILE A 45 -3.04 -1.44 -0.85
CA ILE A 45 -2.92 -0.74 -2.14
C ILE A 45 -1.54 -0.08 -2.25
N GLY A 46 -1.04 0.55 -1.18
CA GLY A 46 0.26 1.21 -1.16
C GLY A 46 1.42 0.26 -1.44
N LYS A 47 1.37 -0.98 -0.93
CA LYS A 47 2.36 -2.03 -1.28
C LYS A 47 2.30 -2.36 -2.77
N THR A 48 1.11 -2.57 -3.33
CA THR A 48 0.93 -2.84 -4.77
C THR A 48 1.42 -1.69 -5.63
N VAL A 49 1.07 -0.46 -5.29
CA VAL A 49 1.52 0.75 -6.01
C VAL A 49 3.04 0.88 -5.91
N LYS A 50 3.66 0.58 -4.76
CA LYS A 50 5.11 0.61 -4.60
C LYS A 50 5.81 -0.40 -5.52
N SER A 51 5.31 -1.64 -5.59
CA SER A 51 5.85 -2.66 -6.50
C SER A 51 5.62 -2.29 -7.97
N PHE A 52 4.45 -1.72 -8.30
CA PHE A 52 4.16 -1.24 -9.66
C PHE A 52 5.09 -0.09 -10.06
N GLN A 53 5.34 0.86 -9.17
CA GLN A 53 6.30 1.95 -9.39
C GLN A 53 7.73 1.44 -9.61
N GLN A 54 8.15 0.41 -8.86
CA GLN A 54 9.46 -0.19 -9.01
C GLN A 54 9.59 -0.92 -10.36
N ALA A 55 8.60 -1.73 -10.73
CA ALA A 55 8.56 -2.38 -12.03
C ALA A 55 8.55 -1.33 -13.16
N ALA A 56 7.69 -0.31 -13.07
CA ALA A 56 7.62 0.77 -14.05
C ALA A 56 8.98 1.47 -14.22
N LYS A 57 9.72 1.69 -13.13
CA LYS A 57 11.06 2.29 -13.16
C LYS A 57 12.11 1.38 -13.82
N GLU A 58 12.03 0.08 -13.60
CA GLU A 58 12.88 -0.91 -14.28
C GLU A 58 12.57 -0.95 -15.78
N PHE A 59 11.30 -0.97 -16.17
CA PHE A 59 10.87 -0.85 -17.57
C PHE A 59 11.35 0.45 -18.21
N GLU A 60 11.21 1.60 -17.55
CA GLU A 60 11.73 2.87 -18.08
C GLU A 60 13.25 2.86 -18.25
N THR A 61 13.96 2.14 -17.38
CA THR A 61 15.42 2.01 -17.44
C THR A 61 15.84 1.08 -18.58
N GLU A 62 15.14 -0.04 -18.78
CA GLU A 62 15.36 -0.95 -19.91
C GLU A 62 15.01 -0.31 -21.26
N LEU A 63 13.89 0.41 -21.35
CA LEU A 63 13.51 1.09 -22.60
C LEU A 63 14.42 2.26 -22.96
N LYS A 64 15.12 2.84 -21.98
CA LYS A 64 16.13 3.89 -22.20
C LYS A 64 17.54 3.34 -22.40
N LYS A 65 17.74 2.02 -22.25
CA LYS A 65 19.05 1.39 -22.34
C LYS A 65 19.09 0.44 -23.54
N ASP A 66 19.67 0.91 -24.64
CA ASP A 66 20.13 0.06 -25.76
C ASP A 66 21.05 -1.07 -25.20
N PRO A 67 21.13 -2.23 -25.87
CA PRO A 67 21.50 -3.51 -25.25
C PRO A 67 23.00 -3.59 -24.92
N GLU A 68 23.37 -3.15 -23.73
CA GLU A 68 24.68 -3.41 -23.14
C GLU A 68 24.50 -4.21 -21.83
N PRO A 69 25.16 -5.37 -21.70
CA PRO A 69 24.92 -6.30 -20.60
C PRO A 69 25.61 -5.82 -19.33
N SER A 70 24.84 -5.39 -18.34
CA SER A 70 25.32 -5.38 -16.95
C SER A 70 24.14 -5.52 -16.01
N GLY A 71 24.04 -6.72 -15.43
CA GLY A 71 23.14 -7.00 -14.34
C GLY A 71 23.57 -6.28 -13.07
N GLU A 72 22.58 -5.93 -12.26
CA GLU A 72 22.72 -5.77 -10.83
C GLU A 72 21.47 -6.37 -10.18
N GLU A 73 21.71 -7.36 -9.32
CA GLU A 73 20.74 -8.10 -8.54
C GLU A 73 20.03 -7.18 -7.52
N PRO A 74 18.73 -7.35 -7.25
CA PRO A 74 18.05 -6.56 -6.24
C PRO A 74 18.42 -7.07 -4.83
N LYS A 75 19.05 -6.19 -4.03
CA LYS A 75 19.26 -6.38 -2.60
C LYS A 75 17.92 -6.53 -1.88
N ILE A 76 17.61 -7.77 -1.51
CA ILE A 76 16.62 -8.10 -0.48
C ILE A 76 17.24 -7.75 0.87
N THR A 77 16.83 -6.64 1.47
CA THR A 77 17.06 -6.39 2.90
C THR A 77 15.84 -6.80 3.70
N THR A 78 15.98 -7.97 4.31
CA THR A 78 15.19 -8.49 5.42
C THR A 78 15.40 -7.62 6.67
N ALA A 79 14.31 -7.32 7.40
CA ALA A 79 14.27 -7.08 8.84
C ALA A 79 12.87 -7.52 9.34
N SER A 80 12.72 -8.78 9.77
CA SER A 80 12.74 -9.30 11.16
C SER A 80 11.32 -9.31 11.79
N GLU A 81 10.58 -10.44 11.84
CA GLU A 81 10.61 -11.62 12.78
C GLU A 81 10.10 -11.26 14.20
N GLU A 82 9.30 -12.02 14.97
CA GLU A 82 8.99 -13.46 15.07
C GLU A 82 7.81 -13.70 16.07
N LYS A 83 7.03 -14.81 15.95
CA LYS A 83 6.89 -15.91 16.96
C LYS A 83 5.91 -17.00 16.43
N GLN A 84 6.37 -18.12 15.84
CA GLN A 84 6.82 -19.42 16.43
C GLN A 84 5.64 -20.37 16.80
N GLN A 85 5.67 -21.71 16.74
CA GLN A 85 6.13 -22.79 15.84
C GLN A 85 5.63 -24.11 16.52
N GLU A 86 5.38 -25.16 15.72
CA GLU A 86 5.58 -26.60 16.06
C GLU A 86 4.50 -27.50 16.72
N ASP A 87 4.55 -28.76 16.27
CA ASP A 87 4.03 -30.05 16.79
C ASP A 87 2.69 -30.53 16.18
N ALA A 88 2.58 -31.67 15.50
CA ALA A 88 3.28 -32.94 15.72
C ALA A 88 3.54 -33.76 14.44
N ARG A 89 4.66 -34.49 14.50
CA ARG A 89 5.18 -35.55 13.62
C ARG A 89 4.22 -36.76 13.45
N VAL A 90 4.21 -37.26 12.20
CA VAL A 90 4.38 -38.67 11.79
C VAL A 90 3.24 -39.66 12.01
N SER A 91 2.69 -40.20 10.91
CA SER A 91 2.62 -41.66 10.72
C SER A 91 2.40 -42.10 9.26
N SER A 92 3.35 -42.91 8.80
CA SER A 92 3.26 -44.02 7.84
C SER A 92 2.89 -43.79 6.36
N THR A 93 3.92 -43.80 5.52
CA THR A 93 4.24 -44.89 4.57
C THR A 93 3.05 -45.66 3.96
N LYS A 94 2.84 -45.53 2.64
CA LYS A 94 3.18 -46.55 1.63
C LYS A 94 2.77 -46.09 0.23
N GLU A 95 3.79 -45.83 -0.58
CA GLU A 95 3.77 -46.09 -2.01
C GLU A 95 3.90 -47.62 -2.21
N SER A 96 3.29 -48.13 -3.29
CA SER A 96 3.62 -49.39 -3.97
C SER A 96 3.19 -50.72 -3.33
N SER A 97 2.00 -51.20 -3.74
CA SER A 97 1.81 -52.51 -4.39
C SER A 97 0.48 -52.57 -5.11
#